data_AF-A0A1B1EU96-F1
#
_entry.id   AF-A0A1B1EU96-F1
#
_cell.length_a   1.000
_cell.length_b   1.000
_cell.length_c   1.000
_cell.angle_alpha   90.00
_cell.angle_beta   90.00
_cell.angle_gamma   90.00
#
_symmetry.space_group_name_H-M   'P 1'
#
loop_
_entity.id
_entity.type
_entity.pdbx_description
1 polymer ?
#
loop_
_entity_poly.entity_id
_entity_poly.type
_entity_poly.pdbx_seq_one_letter_code
_entity_poly.pdbx_strand_id
1 'polypeptide(L)'
;MAANETPLINVPYPPDLTVEEILSRRSEDRLRSKAPNQFLIYRLAYIKELRKTIGENISMTKISPQISSSWAREPPEIKQAYKNLSGLAENRLKEIRRNDSLVIIHENFSSPLPPPINNNIIDEPTFYYPYPEYYYNNNYYENFNNYYFF
;
A
#
# COMPACT_ATOMS: atom_id res chain seq x y z
N MET A 1 -24.18 5.37 31.96
CA MET A 1 -24.16 6.04 30.64
C MET A 1 -22.73 6.49 30.41
N ALA A 2 -21.98 5.83 29.53
CA ALA A 2 -20.70 6.31 29.05
C ALA A 2 -20.81 6.32 27.53
N ALA A 3 -21.13 7.50 26.98
CA ALA A 3 -21.22 7.66 25.54
C ALA A 3 -19.84 7.40 24.93
N ASN A 4 -19.87 6.82 23.74
CA ASN A 4 -18.73 6.32 22.98
C ASN A 4 -17.98 7.52 22.36
N GLU A 5 -17.58 8.47 23.18
CA GLU A 5 -16.93 9.71 22.77
C GLU A 5 -15.52 9.39 22.33
N THR A 6 -15.41 9.21 21.03
CA THR A 6 -14.13 9.10 20.35
C THR A 6 -13.54 10.51 20.27
N PRO A 7 -12.28 10.71 20.69
CA PRO A 7 -11.71 12.05 20.74
C PRO A 7 -11.71 12.65 19.34
N LEU A 8 -12.09 13.92 19.26
CA LEU A 8 -11.99 14.71 18.04
C LEU A 8 -10.50 14.88 17.73
N ILE A 9 -10.03 14.24 16.66
CA ILE A 9 -8.64 14.35 16.23
C ILE A 9 -8.56 15.35 15.09
N ASN A 10 -7.76 16.38 15.30
CA ASN A 10 -7.37 17.28 14.24
C ASN A 10 -6.07 16.77 13.65
N VAL A 11 -6.11 16.39 12.37
CA VAL A 11 -4.89 16.02 11.64
C VAL A 11 -4.11 17.31 11.36
N PRO A 12 -2.82 17.39 11.71
CA PRO A 12 -2.04 18.60 11.54
C PRO A 12 -1.95 18.96 10.05
N TYR A 13 -2.13 20.25 9.79
CA TYR A 13 -1.78 20.89 8.54
C TYR A 13 -0.71 21.97 8.81
N PRO A 14 0.44 21.93 8.12
CA PRO A 14 0.82 20.98 7.07
C PRO A 14 1.07 19.56 7.61
N PRO A 15 1.03 18.52 6.74
CA PRO A 15 1.27 17.15 7.16
C PRO A 15 2.67 16.98 7.73
N ASP A 16 2.78 16.61 9.00
CA ASP A 16 4.05 16.25 9.65
C ASP A 16 4.50 14.82 9.27
N LEU A 17 4.52 14.53 7.96
CA LEU A 17 4.87 13.23 7.42
C LEU A 17 5.81 13.40 6.22
N THR A 18 7.03 12.86 6.33
CA THR A 18 8.01 12.92 5.25
C THR A 18 7.85 11.73 4.30
N VAL A 19 8.39 11.85 3.08
CA VAL A 19 8.39 10.76 2.10
C VAL A 19 9.13 9.55 2.66
N GLU A 20 10.23 9.80 3.35
CA GLU A 20 11.08 8.79 3.99
C GLU A 20 10.32 8.06 5.10
N GLU A 21 9.54 8.78 5.92
CA GLU A 21 8.68 8.16 6.94
C GLU A 21 7.57 7.29 6.31
N ILE A 22 7.05 7.68 5.14
CA ILE A 22 6.06 6.88 4.40
C ILE A 22 6.69 5.59 3.85
N LEU A 23 7.92 5.68 3.33
CA LEU A 23 8.60 4.54 2.71
C LEU A 23 9.24 3.60 3.72
N SER A 24 9.76 4.10 4.84
CA SER A 24 10.38 3.29 5.89
C SER A 24 9.41 2.31 6.56
N ARG A 25 8.11 2.62 6.51
CA ARG A 25 7.02 1.76 6.99
C ARG A 25 6.68 0.60 6.04
N ARG A 26 7.33 0.53 4.86
CA ARG A 26 7.09 -0.52 3.86
C ARG A 26 8.14 -1.62 3.99
N SER A 27 7.70 -2.85 3.75
CA SER A 27 8.61 -3.97 3.50
C SER A 27 9.29 -3.82 2.14
N GLU A 28 10.44 -4.49 1.97
CA GLU A 28 11.24 -4.49 0.75
C GLU A 28 10.40 -4.88 -0.49
N ASP A 29 9.57 -5.93 -0.36
CA ASP A 29 8.64 -6.37 -1.42
C ASP A 29 7.65 -5.27 -1.84
N ARG A 30 7.25 -4.42 -0.89
CA ARG A 30 6.31 -3.32 -1.12
C ARG A 30 6.99 -2.06 -1.65
N LEU A 31 8.32 -1.97 -1.67
CA LEU A 31 9.03 -0.93 -2.42
C LEU A 31 8.89 -1.16 -3.93
N ARG A 32 8.76 -2.42 -4.36
CA ARG A 32 8.43 -2.77 -5.75
C ARG A 32 6.97 -2.46 -6.12
N SER A 33 6.11 -2.26 -5.13
CA SER A 33 4.67 -1.98 -5.31
C SER A 33 4.33 -0.48 -5.32
N LYS A 34 3.17 -0.11 -5.89
CA LYS A 34 2.71 1.28 -6.01
C LYS A 34 2.71 2.04 -4.68
N ALA A 35 3.03 3.34 -4.71
CA ALA A 35 3.00 4.24 -3.56
C ALA A 35 1.60 4.30 -2.91
N PRO A 36 1.51 4.64 -1.61
CA PRO A 36 0.23 4.80 -0.96
C PRO A 36 -0.47 6.04 -1.52
N ASN A 37 -1.78 5.96 -1.73
CA ASN A 37 -2.56 7.10 -2.20
C ASN A 37 -2.73 8.16 -1.09
N GLN A 38 -3.26 9.33 -1.46
CA GLN A 38 -3.49 10.45 -0.55
C GLN A 38 -4.28 10.08 0.72
N PHE A 39 -5.29 9.21 0.60
CA PHE A 39 -6.11 8.78 1.75
C PHE A 39 -5.32 7.87 2.71
N LEU A 40 -4.48 6.98 2.17
CA LEU A 40 -3.62 6.13 3.00
C LEU A 40 -2.59 6.96 3.77
N ILE A 41 -2.03 8.00 3.14
CA ILE A 41 -1.10 8.92 3.81
C ILE A 41 -1.84 9.74 4.88
N TYR A 42 -3.05 10.22 4.58
CA TYR A 42 -3.89 10.90 5.56
C TYR A 42 -4.19 10.02 6.79
N ARG A 43 -4.55 8.76 6.56
CA ARG A 43 -4.77 7.76 7.60
C ARG A 43 -3.53 7.56 8.48
N LEU A 44 -2.33 7.58 7.90
CA LEU A 44 -1.09 7.51 8.68
C LEU A 44 -0.92 8.70 9.62
N ALA A 45 -1.15 9.91 9.11
CA ALA A 45 -1.08 11.12 9.91
C ALA A 45 -2.14 11.12 11.04
N TYR A 46 -3.36 10.71 10.73
CA TYR A 46 -4.44 10.58 11.72
C TYR A 46 -4.07 9.61 12.85
N ILE A 47 -3.53 8.43 12.52
CA ILE A 47 -3.10 7.44 13.51
C ILE A 47 -1.92 7.96 14.34
N LYS A 48 -0.98 8.68 13.70
CA LYS A 48 0.17 9.29 14.39
C LYS A 48 -0.30 10.25 15.48
N GLU A 49 -1.29 11.10 15.19
CA GLU A 49 -1.88 11.99 16.20
C GLU A 49 -2.71 11.25 17.24
N LEU A 50 -3.50 10.26 16.84
CA LEU A 50 -4.29 9.45 17.75
C LEU A 50 -3.45 8.73 18.80
N ARG A 51 -2.27 8.24 18.38
CA ARG A 51 -1.31 7.62 19.29
C ARG A 51 -0.74 8.60 20.30
N LYS A 52 -0.56 9.88 19.93
CA LYS A 52 -0.10 10.92 20.87
C LYS A 52 -1.15 11.23 21.95
N THR A 53 -2.44 11.09 21.64
CA THR A 53 -3.52 11.43 22.58
C THR A 53 -3.93 10.28 23.49
N ILE A 54 -4.05 9.06 22.96
CA ILE A 54 -4.55 7.90 23.71
C ILE A 54 -3.41 7.00 24.22
N GLY A 55 -2.23 7.04 23.61
CA GLY A 55 -1.07 6.22 24.01
C GLY A 55 -1.18 4.72 23.69
N GLU A 56 -2.38 4.22 23.36
CA GLU A 56 -2.63 2.80 23.06
C GLU A 56 -2.83 2.52 21.57
N ASN A 57 -2.52 1.28 21.17
CA ASN A 57 -2.77 0.79 19.82
C ASN A 57 -4.26 0.49 19.60
N ILE A 58 -4.92 1.29 18.76
CA ILE A 58 -6.36 1.18 18.52
C ILE A 58 -6.63 0.28 17.32
N SER A 59 -7.62 -0.61 17.47
CA SER A 59 -8.09 -1.48 16.38
C SER A 59 -8.50 -0.65 15.17
N MET A 60 -7.93 -1.01 14.03
CA MET A 60 -8.17 -0.35 12.75
C MET A 60 -9.64 -0.36 12.33
N THR A 61 -10.37 -1.43 12.67
CA THR A 61 -11.80 -1.58 12.39
C THR A 61 -12.63 -0.51 13.12
N LYS A 62 -12.20 -0.10 14.32
CA LYS A 62 -12.89 0.93 15.10
C LYS A 62 -12.65 2.33 14.55
N ILE A 63 -11.41 2.62 14.12
CA ILE A 63 -11.01 3.99 13.71
C ILE A 63 -11.26 4.28 12.23
N SER A 64 -11.33 3.25 11.37
CA SER A 64 -11.49 3.42 9.91
C SER A 64 -12.71 4.24 9.52
N PRO A 65 -13.92 4.05 10.11
CA PRO A 65 -15.07 4.90 9.80
C PRO A 65 -14.80 6.37 10.11
N GLN A 66 -14.11 6.65 11.21
CA GLN A 66 -13.84 8.00 11.68
C GLN A 66 -12.85 8.73 10.77
N ILE A 67 -11.78 8.04 10.38
CA ILE A 67 -10.79 8.54 9.44
C ILE A 67 -11.46 8.86 8.10
N SER A 68 -12.32 7.97 7.61
CA SER A 68 -13.06 8.20 6.37
C SER A 68 -13.99 9.41 6.46
N SER A 69 -14.74 9.56 7.55
CA SER A 69 -15.59 10.74 7.79
C SER A 69 -14.79 12.02 7.93
N SER A 70 -13.63 11.97 8.59
CA SER A 70 -12.74 13.12 8.71
C SER A 70 -12.18 13.51 7.35
N TRP A 71 -11.62 12.56 6.58
CA TRP A 71 -11.13 12.78 5.22
C TRP A 71 -12.20 13.37 4.28
N ALA A 72 -13.46 12.91 4.39
CA ALA A 72 -14.54 13.44 3.59
C ALA A 72 -14.75 14.94 3.84
N ARG A 73 -14.66 15.37 5.11
CA ARG A 73 -14.82 16.77 5.55
C ARG A 73 -13.61 17.66 5.29
N GLU A 74 -12.43 17.09 5.03
CA GLU A 74 -11.23 17.88 4.77
C GLU A 74 -11.37 18.79 3.53
N PRO A 75 -10.84 20.02 3.60
CA PRO A 75 -10.90 20.98 2.51
C PRO A 75 -9.98 20.55 1.35
N PRO A 76 -10.23 21.06 0.12
CA PRO A 76 -9.49 20.66 -1.07
C PRO A 76 -7.98 20.90 -0.98
N GLU A 77 -7.54 21.95 -0.28
CA GLU A 77 -6.13 22.33 -0.12
C GLU A 77 -5.37 21.25 0.66
N ILE A 78 -5.99 20.70 1.72
CA ILE A 78 -5.43 19.61 2.51
C ILE A 78 -5.36 18.34 1.67
N LYS A 79 -6.45 18.00 0.96
CA LYS A 79 -6.47 16.83 0.06
C LYS A 79 -5.38 16.92 -1.01
N GLN A 80 -5.16 18.11 -1.56
CA GLN A 80 -4.11 18.37 -2.54
C GLN A 80 -2.71 18.24 -1.94
N ALA A 81 -2.47 18.67 -0.71
CA ALA A 81 -1.19 18.46 -0.03
C ALA A 81 -0.85 16.96 0.11
N TYR A 82 -1.82 16.15 0.53
CA TYR A 82 -1.64 14.69 0.60
C TYR A 82 -1.48 14.03 -0.77
N LYS A 83 -2.13 14.57 -1.81
CA LYS A 83 -1.92 14.15 -3.20
C LYS A 83 -0.48 14.42 -3.65
N ASN A 84 0.05 15.60 -3.34
CA ASN A 84 1.43 15.96 -3.68
C ASN A 84 2.43 15.03 -2.96
N LEU A 85 2.22 14.75 -1.67
CA LEU A 85 3.03 13.79 -0.92
C LEU A 85 2.99 12.38 -1.53
N SER A 86 1.81 11.90 -1.94
CA SER A 86 1.67 10.62 -2.65
C SER A 86 2.48 10.59 -3.96
N GLY A 87 2.46 11.69 -4.72
CA GLY A 87 3.27 11.83 -5.93
C GLY A 87 4.77 11.81 -5.65
N LEU A 88 5.22 12.52 -4.61
CA LEU A 88 6.64 12.51 -4.20
C LEU A 88 7.09 11.11 -3.76
N ALA A 89 6.26 10.39 -3.01
CA ALA A 89 6.55 9.01 -2.61
C ALA A 89 6.64 8.06 -3.82
N GLU A 90 5.76 8.21 -4.81
CA GLU A 90 5.83 7.42 -6.05
C GLU A 90 7.10 7.74 -6.86
N ASN A 91 7.48 9.00 -6.95
CA ASN A 91 8.72 9.39 -7.63
C ASN A 91 9.94 8.79 -6.94
N ARG A 92 9.99 8.85 -5.61
CA ARG A 92 11.07 8.25 -4.82
C ARG A 92 11.16 6.74 -5.01
N LEU A 93 10.03 6.03 -5.06
CA LEU A 93 10.02 4.60 -5.36
C LEU A 93 10.53 4.28 -6.77
N LYS A 94 10.23 5.12 -7.76
CA LYS A 94 10.76 4.95 -9.12
C LYS A 94 12.28 5.11 -9.16
N GLU A 95 12.84 6.04 -8.40
CA GLU A 95 14.29 6.20 -8.26
C GLU A 95 14.94 4.95 -7.67
N ILE A 96 14.39 4.43 -6.56
CA ILE A 96 14.88 3.20 -5.91
C ILE A 96 14.88 2.04 -6.91
N ARG A 97 13.76 1.80 -7.60
CA ARG A 97 13.63 0.71 -8.59
C ARG A 97 14.61 0.83 -9.75
N ARG A 98 14.88 2.05 -10.22
CA ARG A 98 15.88 2.27 -11.29
C ARG A 98 17.26 1.88 -10.79
N ASN A 99 17.64 2.31 -9.60
CA ASN A 99 18.96 2.01 -9.03
C ASN A 99 19.12 0.50 -8.76
N ASP A 100 18.08 -0.18 -8.26
CA ASP A 100 18.11 -1.64 -8.06
C ASP A 100 18.25 -2.42 -9.38
N SER A 101 17.57 -1.98 -10.45
CA SER A 101 17.67 -2.65 -11.76
C SER A 101 19.05 -2.57 -12.39
N LEU A 102 19.83 -1.53 -12.05
CA LEU A 102 21.20 -1.34 -12.56
C LEU A 102 22.22 -2.27 -11.88
N VAL A 103 21.82 -2.99 -10.82
CA VAL A 103 22.70 -3.95 -10.12
C VAL A 103 22.70 -5.33 -10.80
N ILE A 104 21.81 -5.59 -11.76
CA ILE A 104 21.76 -6.87 -12.48
C ILE A 104 22.40 -6.68 -13.87
N ILE A 105 23.67 -7.03 -14.04
CA ILE A 105 24.27 -7.74 -15.20
C ILE A 105 25.77 -7.88 -14.90
N HIS A 106 26.17 -9.05 -14.38
CA HIS A 106 27.28 -9.84 -14.93
C HIS A 106 27.29 -11.27 -14.36
N GLU A 107 26.14 -11.95 -14.32
CA GLU A 107 26.14 -13.40 -14.12
C GLU A 107 25.90 -14.07 -15.47
N ASN A 108 26.98 -14.65 -16.01
CA ASN A 108 26.95 -15.58 -17.14
C ASN A 108 26.09 -16.79 -16.76
N PHE A 109 24.79 -16.73 -16.99
CA PHE A 109 23.97 -17.94 -17.05
C PHE A 109 24.25 -18.62 -18.39
N SER A 110 25.09 -19.66 -18.38
CA SER A 110 25.17 -20.61 -19.49
C SER A 110 23.77 -21.15 -19.78
N SER A 111 23.26 -20.89 -20.98
CA SER A 111 21.95 -21.35 -21.43
C SER A 111 21.81 -22.87 -21.27
N PRO A 112 20.71 -23.39 -20.72
CA PRO A 112 20.46 -24.82 -20.71
C PRO A 112 20.15 -25.31 -22.13
N LEU A 113 20.73 -26.45 -22.51
CA LEU A 113 20.56 -27.11 -23.81
C LEU A 113 19.07 -27.44 -24.04
N PRO A 114 18.52 -27.28 -25.26
CA PRO A 114 17.13 -27.63 -25.54
C PRO A 114 16.88 -29.15 -25.40
N PRO A 115 15.69 -29.58 -24.94
CA PRO A 115 15.34 -31.00 -24.87
C PRO A 115 15.10 -31.58 -26.28
N PRO A 116 15.29 -32.90 -26.46
CA PRO A 116 15.11 -33.56 -27.75
C PRO A 116 13.63 -33.63 -28.14
N ILE A 117 13.34 -33.29 -29.40
CA ILE A 117 12.02 -33.34 -30.02
C ILE A 117 11.59 -34.80 -30.21
N ASN A 118 10.50 -35.23 -29.57
CA ASN A 118 9.79 -36.46 -29.93
C ASN A 118 8.44 -36.11 -30.58
N ASN A 119 8.33 -36.40 -31.87
CA ASN A 119 7.08 -36.23 -32.62
C ASN A 119 6.17 -37.42 -32.31
N ASN A 120 5.22 -37.25 -31.39
CA ASN A 120 4.05 -38.13 -31.29
C ASN A 120 2.79 -37.27 -31.10
N ILE A 121 1.98 -37.28 -32.16
CA ILE A 121 0.64 -36.70 -32.24
C ILE A 121 -0.25 -37.38 -31.21
N ILE A 122 -0.80 -36.60 -30.27
CA ILE A 122 -1.96 -36.99 -29.47
C ILE A 122 -2.87 -35.75 -29.40
N ASP A 123 -4.06 -35.87 -29.97
CA ASP A 123 -5.14 -34.88 -29.91
C ASP A 123 -5.51 -34.57 -28.45
N GLU A 124 -5.45 -33.29 -28.06
CA GLU A 124 -5.85 -32.82 -26.73
C GLU A 124 -7.24 -32.16 -26.80
N PRO A 125 -8.18 -32.49 -25.90
CA PRO A 125 -9.50 -31.87 -25.88
C PRO A 125 -9.44 -30.44 -25.34
N THR A 126 -10.05 -29.49 -26.05
CA THR A 126 -10.22 -28.10 -25.61
C THR A 126 -11.07 -28.02 -24.34
N PHE A 127 -10.41 -27.79 -23.19
CA PHE A 127 -11.09 -27.45 -21.94
C PHE A 127 -11.51 -25.98 -21.94
N TYR A 128 -12.82 -25.77 -22.03
CA TYR A 128 -13.47 -24.47 -21.88
C TYR A 128 -13.40 -24.03 -20.40
N TYR A 129 -12.60 -23.01 -20.09
CA TYR A 129 -12.54 -22.45 -18.73
C TYR A 129 -13.53 -21.27 -18.61
N PRO A 130 -14.48 -21.30 -17.65
CA PRO A 130 -15.31 -20.15 -17.36
C PRO A 130 -14.47 -19.11 -16.61
N TYR A 131 -14.45 -17.88 -17.12
CA TYR A 131 -13.87 -16.72 -16.43
C TYR A 131 -14.55 -16.52 -15.06
N PRO A 132 -13.81 -16.45 -13.94
CA PRO A 132 -14.40 -16.12 -12.66
C PRO A 132 -14.69 -14.62 -12.61
N GLU A 133 -15.93 -14.27 -12.30
CA GLU A 133 -16.30 -12.90 -11.94
C GLU A 133 -15.46 -12.42 -10.74
N TYR A 134 -14.91 -11.22 -10.87
CA TYR A 134 -14.03 -10.59 -9.90
C TYR A 134 -14.74 -10.40 -8.55
N TYR A 135 -14.40 -11.23 -7.57
CA TYR A 135 -14.69 -10.92 -6.18
C TYR A 135 -13.87 -9.70 -5.77
N TYR A 136 -14.58 -8.63 -5.39
CA TYR A 136 -14.01 -7.45 -4.73
C TYR A 136 -13.27 -7.91 -3.48
N ASN A 137 -11.94 -7.92 -3.56
CA ASN A 137 -11.09 -8.59 -2.59
C ASN A 137 -10.94 -7.73 -1.32
N ASN A 138 -11.67 -8.08 -0.26
CA ASN A 138 -11.53 -7.50 1.09
C ASN A 138 -10.13 -7.71 1.70
N ASN A 139 -9.27 -8.55 1.10
CA ASN A 139 -7.89 -8.77 1.54
C ASN A 139 -6.98 -7.54 1.42
N TYR A 140 -7.34 -6.54 0.60
CA TYR A 140 -6.51 -5.33 0.49
C TYR A 140 -6.48 -4.52 1.79
N TYR A 141 -7.52 -4.58 2.63
CA TYR A 141 -7.51 -3.89 3.91
C TYR A 141 -6.81 -4.72 5.01
N GLU A 142 -7.03 -6.03 5.03
CA GLU A 142 -6.40 -6.93 6.02
C GLU A 142 -4.88 -7.05 5.85
N ASN A 143 -4.37 -7.06 4.62
CA ASN A 143 -2.94 -7.20 4.38
C ASN A 143 -2.14 -5.91 4.72
N PHE A 144 -2.79 -4.74 4.73
CA PHE A 144 -2.19 -3.52 5.29
C PHE A 144 -2.31 -3.46 6.83
N ASN A 145 -3.27 -4.17 7.44
CA ASN A 145 -3.44 -4.22 8.89
C ASN A 145 -2.22 -4.83 9.59
N ASN A 146 -1.58 -5.86 9.00
CA ASN A 146 -0.47 -6.58 9.64
C ASN A 146 0.85 -5.78 9.80
N TYR A 147 0.99 -4.61 9.18
CA TYR A 147 2.26 -3.85 9.18
C TYR A 147 2.20 -2.52 9.94
N TYR A 148 1.06 -2.18 10.54
CA TYR A 148 0.91 -0.98 11.38
C TYR A 148 0.81 -1.28 12.87
N PHE A 149 0.92 -2.56 13.26
CA PHE A 149 1.12 -2.99 14.64
C PHE A 149 2.62 -3.06 14.93
N PHE A 150 3.15 -1.99 15.50
CA PHE A 150 4.32 -2.02 16.37
C PHE A 150 3.89 -1.40 17.70
#